data_AF-A0A8X6G369-F1
#
_entry.id   AF-A0A8X6G369-F1
#
_cell.length_a   1.000
_cell.length_b   1.000
_cell.length_c   1.000
_cell.angle_alpha   90.00
_cell.angle_beta   90.00
_cell.angle_gamma   90.00
#
_symmetry.space_group_name_H-M   'P 1'
#
loop_
_entity.id
_entity.type
_entity.pdbx_description
1 polymer ?
#
loop_
_entity_poly.entity_id
_entity_poly.type
_entity_poly.pdbx_seq_one_letter_code
_entity_poly.pdbx_strand_id
1 'polypeptide(L)'
;MEQQIAELLRQNQELIRALQIRDHSSSHKVTIQFEKFDEENENFDSFIERLETYLDVQNVPIANRAKVFVSSLSAKLYQLLKNLLPSPPPDIPSDQTLDKLKDALKNI
;
A
#
# COMPACT_ATOMS: atom_id res chain seq x y z
N MET A 1 40.26 6.64 -36.73
CA MET A 1 39.54 5.41 -36.35
C MET A 1 39.26 5.39 -34.85
N GLU A 2 40.27 5.47 -33.99
CA GLU A 2 40.09 5.43 -32.51
C GLU A 2 39.23 6.58 -31.96
N GLN A 3 39.33 7.78 -32.53
CA GLN A 3 38.50 8.94 -32.14
C GLN A 3 37.00 8.72 -32.41
N GLN A 4 36.66 8.08 -33.54
CA GLN A 4 35.26 7.72 -33.85
C GLN A 4 34.73 6.63 -32.93
N ILE A 5 35.58 5.68 -32.53
CA ILE A 5 35.19 4.63 -31.57
C ILE A 5 34.91 5.25 -30.19
N ALA A 6 35.76 6.18 -29.73
CA ALA A 6 35.55 6.89 -28.47
C ALA A 6 34.27 7.72 -28.49
N GLU A 7 33.96 8.38 -29.60
CA GLU A 7 32.74 9.16 -29.76
C GLU A 7 31.49 8.27 -29.75
N LEU A 8 31.52 7.13 -30.44
CA LEU A 8 30.42 6.17 -30.46
C LEU A 8 30.16 5.56 -29.06
N LEU A 9 31.22 5.27 -28.30
CA LEU A 9 31.10 4.80 -26.92
C LEU A 9 30.48 5.86 -26.02
N ARG A 10 30.85 7.13 -26.19
CA ARG A 10 30.26 8.24 -25.43
C ARG A 10 28.77 8.38 -25.72
N GLN A 11 28.39 8.37 -27.00
CA GLN A 11 26.99 8.44 -27.42
C GLN A 11 26.17 7.26 -26.87
N ASN A 12 26.72 6.04 -26.88
CA ASN A 12 26.06 4.88 -26.29
C ASN A 12 25.85 5.03 -24.78
N GLN A 13 26.81 5.58 -24.04
CA GLN A 13 26.64 5.84 -22.61
C GLN A 13 25.57 6.91 -22.33
N GLU A 14 25.50 7.96 -23.16
CA GLU A 14 24.48 9.01 -23.05
C GLU A 14 23.07 8.45 -23.32
N LEU A 15 22.93 7.58 -24.33
CA LEU A 15 21.67 6.89 -24.63
C LEU A 15 21.22 5.97 -23.49
N ILE A 16 22.13 5.20 -22.89
CA ILE A 16 21.82 4.33 -21.73
C ILE A 16 21.30 5.17 -20.56
N ARG A 17 21.94 6.30 -20.26
CA ARG A 17 21.47 7.21 -19.19
C ARG A 17 20.09 7.79 -19.50
N ALA A 18 19.85 8.21 -20.75
CA ALA A 18 18.56 8.76 -21.15
C ALA A 18 17.42 7.73 -21.05
N LEU A 19 17.70 6.45 -21.32
CA LEU A 19 16.74 5.36 -21.17
C LEU A 19 16.45 5.03 -19.69
N GLN A 20 17.46 5.02 -18.82
CA GLN A 20 17.28 4.80 -17.38
C GLN A 20 16.44 5.91 -16.71
N ILE A 21 16.61 7.17 -17.14
CA ILE A 21 15.80 8.28 -16.63
C ILE A 21 14.31 8.10 -16.99
N ARG A 22 14.00 7.50 -18.16
CA ARG A 22 12.62 7.23 -18.59
C ARG A 22 11.95 6.12 -17.77
N ASP A 23 12.69 5.08 -17.39
CA ASP A 23 12.16 3.96 -16.61
C ASP A 23 11.77 4.37 -15.17
N HIS A 24 12.55 5.27 -14.54
CA HIS A 24 12.22 5.78 -13.20
C HIS A 24 11.08 6.79 -13.16
N SER A 25 10.71 7.40 -14.28
CA SER A 25 9.73 8.50 -14.32
C SER A 25 8.32 8.07 -14.72
N SER A 26 8.14 6.86 -15.26
CA SER A 26 6.82 6.41 -15.76
C SER A 26 6.25 5.20 -15.05
N SER A 27 6.67 4.91 -13.81
CA SER A 27 5.75 4.24 -12.90
C SER A 27 4.78 5.31 -12.37
N HIS A 28 3.89 5.79 -13.25
CA HIS A 28 2.61 6.31 -12.78
C HIS A 28 1.89 5.07 -12.22
N LYS A 29 2.28 4.65 -11.01
CA LYS A 29 1.42 3.81 -10.19
C LYS A 29 0.15 4.63 -10.08
N VAL A 30 -0.85 4.28 -10.88
CA VAL A 30 -2.21 4.68 -10.63
C VAL A 30 -2.43 4.28 -9.18
N THR A 31 -2.35 5.26 -8.29
CA THR A 31 -2.53 5.02 -6.87
C THR A 31 -4.04 4.97 -6.75
N ILE A 32 -4.61 3.82 -7.09
CA ILE A 32 -6.02 3.56 -6.90
C ILE A 32 -6.19 3.65 -5.39
N GLN A 33 -6.69 4.78 -4.90
CA GLN A 33 -6.97 4.93 -3.48
C GLN A 33 -8.11 3.97 -3.17
N PHE A 34 -7.85 3.03 -2.27
CA PHE A 34 -8.88 2.16 -1.77
C PHE A 34 -9.92 2.99 -1.01
N GLU A 35 -11.20 2.84 -1.35
CA GLU A 35 -12.25 3.60 -0.71
C GLU A 35 -12.40 3.14 0.75
N LYS A 36 -12.73 4.08 1.62
CA LYS A 36 -12.95 3.77 3.03
C LYS A 36 -14.21 2.93 3.20
N PHE A 37 -14.27 2.23 4.33
CA PHE A 37 -15.48 1.51 4.73
C PHE A 37 -16.66 2.48 4.85
N ASP A 38 -17.76 2.14 4.17
CA ASP A 38 -19.02 2.86 4.23
C ASP A 38 -20.04 2.06 5.04
N GLU A 39 -20.22 2.43 6.31
CA GLU A 39 -21.16 1.78 7.24
C GLU A 39 -22.63 1.84 6.78
N GLU A 40 -22.99 2.75 5.86
CA GLU A 40 -24.37 2.92 5.40
C GLU A 40 -24.69 2.06 4.16
N ASN A 41 -23.69 1.75 3.34
CA ASN A 41 -23.87 1.09 2.04
C ASN A 41 -23.11 -0.24 1.89
N GLU A 42 -22.17 -0.55 2.78
CA GLU A 42 -21.27 -1.71 2.68
C GLU A 42 -21.31 -2.56 3.97
N ASN A 43 -21.47 -3.88 3.81
CA ASN A 43 -21.32 -4.83 4.92
C ASN A 43 -19.84 -5.04 5.23
N PHE A 44 -19.52 -5.29 6.50
CA PHE A 44 -18.12 -5.45 6.93
C PHE A 44 -17.43 -6.62 6.23
N ASP A 45 -18.09 -7.76 6.03
CA ASP A 45 -17.51 -8.89 5.28
C ASP A 45 -17.18 -8.51 3.82
N SER A 46 -18.09 -7.81 3.13
CA SER A 46 -17.87 -7.34 1.75
C SER A 46 -16.72 -6.34 1.64
N PHE A 47 -16.57 -5.46 2.63
CA PHE A 47 -15.42 -4.56 2.73
C PHE A 47 -14.10 -5.31 2.87
N ILE A 48 -14.07 -6.34 3.72
CA ILE A 48 -12.87 -7.17 3.89
C ILE A 48 -12.51 -7.89 2.59
N GLU A 49 -13.48 -8.47 1.87
CA GLU A 49 -13.24 -9.12 0.58
C GLU A 49 -12.67 -8.14 -0.46
N ARG A 50 -13.24 -6.94 -0.54
CA ARG A 50 -12.78 -5.87 -1.43
C ARG A 50 -11.35 -5.45 -1.08
N LEU A 51 -11.05 -5.30 0.21
CA LEU A 51 -9.73 -4.94 0.68
C LEU A 51 -8.70 -6.03 0.39
N GLU A 52 -9.01 -7.31 0.63
CA GLU A 52 -8.09 -8.40 0.32
C GLU A 52 -7.75 -8.46 -1.16
N THR A 53 -8.76 -8.29 -2.02
CA THR A 53 -8.59 -8.19 -3.47
C THR A 53 -7.67 -7.02 -3.82
N TYR A 54 -7.87 -5.86 -3.20
CA TYR A 54 -7.00 -4.70 -3.42
C TYR A 54 -5.56 -4.96 -2.96
N LEU A 55 -5.36 -5.55 -1.77
CA LEU A 55 -4.04 -5.87 -1.24
C LEU A 55 -3.29 -6.87 -2.12
N ASP A 56 -4.01 -7.81 -2.74
CA ASP A 56 -3.47 -8.81 -3.65
C ASP A 56 -3.05 -8.19 -4.99
N VAL A 57 -3.94 -7.41 -5.61
CA VAL A 57 -3.67 -6.70 -6.88
C VAL A 57 -2.51 -5.71 -6.73
N GLN A 58 -2.44 -4.99 -5.61
CA GLN A 58 -1.37 -4.05 -5.32
C GLN A 58 -0.08 -4.73 -4.82
N ASN A 59 -0.08 -6.05 -4.66
CA ASN A 59 1.01 -6.86 -4.14
C ASN A 59 1.60 -6.26 -2.84
N VAL A 60 0.71 -5.91 -1.90
CA VAL A 60 1.08 -5.23 -0.66
C VAL A 60 1.78 -6.23 0.27
N PRO A 61 3.02 -5.92 0.73
CA PRO A 61 3.73 -6.75 1.69
C PRO A 61 2.92 -6.94 2.98
N ILE A 62 2.97 -8.12 3.59
CA ILE A 62 2.21 -8.47 4.80
C ILE A 62 2.40 -7.43 5.91
N ALA A 63 3.62 -6.94 6.10
CA ALA A 63 3.97 -5.90 7.07
C ALA A 63 3.26 -4.55 6.84
N ASN A 64 2.78 -4.29 5.62
CA ASN A 64 2.08 -3.06 5.25
C ASN A 64 0.56 -3.26 5.15
N ARG A 65 0.06 -4.49 5.09
CA ARG A 65 -1.38 -4.78 4.95
C ARG A 65 -2.19 -4.20 6.11
N ALA A 66 -1.67 -4.28 7.35
CA ALA A 66 -2.31 -3.69 8.51
C ALA A 66 -2.39 -2.15 8.42
N LYS A 67 -1.35 -1.51 7.91
CA LYS A 67 -1.32 -0.05 7.69
C LYS A 67 -2.38 0.38 6.68
N VAL A 68 -2.52 -0.38 5.59
CA VAL A 68 -3.55 -0.14 4.57
C VAL A 68 -4.95 -0.35 5.17
N PHE A 69 -5.16 -1.43 5.91
CA PHE A 69 -6.42 -1.70 6.61
C PHE A 69 -6.83 -0.53 7.51
N VAL A 70 -5.93 -0.10 8.41
CA VAL A 70 -6.17 1.04 9.31
C VAL A 70 -6.50 2.31 8.52
N SER A 71 -5.83 2.55 7.40
CA SER A 71 -6.09 3.73 6.55
C SER A 71 -7.45 3.69 5.82
N SER A 72 -7.97 2.49 5.57
CA SER A 72 -9.26 2.25 4.92
C SER A 72 -10.45 2.21 5.88
N LEU A 73 -10.22 2.25 7.19
CA LEU A 73 -11.31 2.31 8.17
C LEU A 73 -11.94 3.71 8.22
N SER A 74 -13.23 3.75 8.58
CA SER A 74 -13.89 4.99 8.97
C SER A 74 -13.27 5.52 10.28
N ALA A 75 -13.38 6.83 10.53
CA ALA A 75 -12.85 7.43 11.76
C ALA A 75 -13.44 6.78 13.02
N LYS A 76 -14.72 6.41 12.96
CA LYS A 76 -15.46 5.73 14.03
C LYS A 76 -14.89 4.34 14.31
N LEU A 77 -14.70 3.51 13.27
CA LEU A 77 -14.09 2.18 13.42
C LEU A 77 -12.65 2.25 13.92
N TYR A 78 -11.87 3.23 13.47
CA TYR A 78 -10.51 3.42 13.98
C TYR A 78 -10.48 3.74 15.48
N GLN A 79 -11.39 4.60 15.96
CA GLN A 79 -11.51 4.87 17.40
C GLN A 79 -11.94 3.62 18.19
N LEU A 80 -12.92 2.86 17.67
CA LEU A 80 -13.34 1.58 18.26
C LEU A 80 -12.18 0.58 18.36
N LEU A 81 -11.46 0.38 17.25
CA LEU A 81 -10.28 -0.48 17.21
C LEU A 81 -9.23 -0.07 18.25
N LYS A 82 -8.97 1.24 18.37
CA LYS A 82 -8.03 1.77 19.38
C LYS A 82 -8.50 1.51 20.81
N ASN A 83 -9.82 1.52 21.06
CA ASN A 83 -10.39 1.26 22.37
C ASN A 83 -10.44 -0.24 22.70
N LEU A 84 -10.54 -1.11 21.68
CA LEU A 84 -10.65 -2.56 21.84
C LEU A 84 -9.30 -3.28 21.94
N LEU A 85 -8.23 -2.72 21.36
CA LEU A 85 -6.89 -3.30 21.46
C LEU A 85 -6.38 -3.20 22.92
N PRO A 86 -6.20 -4.32 23.63
CA PRO A 86 -5.94 -4.31 25.07
C PRO A 86 -4.44 -4.09 25.38
N SER A 87 -4.01 -2.82 25.43
CA SER A 87 -2.82 -2.28 26.17
C SER A 87 -1.40 -2.77 25.80
N PRO A 88 -0.27 -2.04 26.05
CA PRO A 88 -0.06 -0.64 26.47
C PRO A 88 0.52 0.25 25.35
N PRO A 89 0.69 1.58 25.56
CA PRO A 89 1.51 2.40 24.65
C PRO A 89 2.94 1.81 24.57
N PRO A 90 3.51 1.58 23.36
CA PRO A 90 3.20 2.23 22.09
C PRO A 90 2.71 1.27 20.99
N ASP A 91 1.74 0.38 21.26
CA ASP A 91 1.16 -0.47 20.21
C ASP A 91 0.24 0.34 19.30
N ILE A 92 0.79 0.81 18.17
CA ILE A 92 0.02 1.47 17.11
C ILE A 92 -0.78 0.38 16.39
N PRO A 93 -2.09 0.55 16.12
CA PRO A 93 -2.88 -0.45 15.39
C PRO A 93 -2.25 -0.86 14.05
N SER A 94 -1.54 0.08 13.42
CA SER A 94 -0.77 -0.08 12.18
C SER A 94 0.44 -1.02 12.27
N ASP A 95 0.91 -1.36 13.48
CA ASP A 95 2.04 -2.27 13.73
C ASP A 95 1.58 -3.71 14.00
N GLN A 96 0.28 -3.91 14.23
CA GLN A 96 -0.31 -5.23 14.44
C GLN A 96 -0.52 -5.99 13.13
N THR A 97 -0.81 -7.29 13.22
CA THR A 97 -1.18 -8.10 12.06
C THR A 97 -2.62 -7.86 11.62
N LEU A 98 -2.89 -7.85 10.32
CA LEU A 98 -4.23 -7.67 9.74
C LEU A 98 -5.28 -8.62 10.36
N ASP A 99 -4.92 -9.88 10.62
CA ASP A 99 -5.80 -10.90 11.17
C ASP A 99 -6.34 -10.53 12.57
N LYS A 100 -5.45 -10.13 13.49
CA LYS A 100 -5.83 -9.61 14.82
C LYS A 100 -6.77 -8.42 14.75
N LEU A 101 -6.55 -7.49 13.81
CA LEU A 101 -7.38 -6.30 13.67
C LEU A 101 -8.78 -6.65 13.15
N LYS A 102 -8.89 -7.63 12.25
CA LYS A 102 -10.16 -8.15 11.77
C LYS A 102 -10.93 -8.85 12.88
N ASP A 103 -10.26 -9.70 13.66
CA ASP A 103 -10.90 -10.41 14.77
C ASP A 103 -11.43 -9.45 15.85
N ALA A 104 -10.65 -8.41 16.17
CA ALA A 104 -11.09 -7.37 17.11
C ALA A 104 -12.35 -6.62 16.64
N LEU A 105 -12.52 -6.42 15.33
CA LEU A 105 -13.69 -5.73 14.76
C LEU A 105 -14.87 -6.66 14.48
N LYS A 106 -14.64 -7.96 14.26
CA LYS A 106 -15.68 -8.96 13.99
C LYS A 106 -16.47 -9.35 15.25
N ASN A 107 -15.90 -9.14 16.43
CA ASN A 107 -16.51 -9.45 17.72
C ASN A 107 -17.31 -8.28 18.33
N ILE A 108 -17.62 -7.23 17.54
CA ILE A 108 -18.42 -6.06 17.92
C ILE A 108 -19.84 -6.22 17.37
#